data_AF-A0A239B9J3-F1
#
_entry.id   AF-A0A239B9J3-F1
#
_cell.length_a   1.000
_cell.length_b   1.000
_cell.length_c   1.000
_cell.angle_alpha   90.00
_cell.angle_beta   90.00
_cell.angle_gamma   90.00
#
_symmetry.space_group_name_H-M   'P 1'
#
loop_
_entity.id
_entity.type
_entity.pdbx_description
1 polymer ?
#
loop_
_entity_poly.entity_id
_entity_poly.type
_entity_poly.pdbx_seq_one_letter_code
_entity_poly.pdbx_strand_id
1 'polypeptide(L)'
;MPKKLPFDNIAEFVHSLGERGKTAKALDINPRTLTTRLADPATFTLAELQRVAEYGHTDLITVTMMAEHQMKNPIEPPAPALGRPARQH
;
A
#
# COMPACT_ATOMS: atom_id res chain seq x y z
N MET A 1 -10.79 -4.07 -20.81
CA MET A 1 -10.62 -2.70 -20.29
C MET A 1 -10.41 -2.82 -18.79
N PRO A 2 -9.39 -2.15 -18.20
CA PRO A 2 -9.14 -2.23 -16.75
C PRO A 2 -10.39 -1.77 -15.98
N LYS A 3 -10.76 -2.52 -14.95
CA LYS A 3 -11.95 -2.24 -14.15
C LYS A 3 -11.64 -1.02 -13.28
N LYS A 4 -12.39 0.08 -13.44
CA LYS A 4 -12.20 1.27 -12.62
C LYS A 4 -12.63 0.96 -11.18
N LEU A 5 -11.66 0.74 -10.31
CA LEU A 5 -11.86 0.57 -8.88
C LEU A 5 -12.01 1.94 -8.19
N PRO A 6 -12.68 2.04 -7.04
CA PRO A 6 -12.89 3.29 -6.31
C PRO A 6 -11.66 3.69 -5.46
N PHE A 7 -10.45 3.34 -5.91
CA PHE A 7 -9.20 3.59 -5.19
C PHE A 7 -8.25 4.34 -6.12
N ASP A 8 -7.65 5.41 -5.61
CA ASP A 8 -6.77 6.25 -6.42
C ASP A 8 -5.31 5.78 -6.36
N ASN A 9 -4.93 5.02 -5.32
CA ASN A 9 -3.58 4.52 -5.12
C ASN A 9 -3.54 3.09 -4.56
N ILE A 10 -2.36 2.47 -4.64
CA ILE A 10 -2.19 1.07 -4.23
C ILE A 10 -2.31 0.90 -2.72
N ALA A 11 -1.96 1.91 -1.92
CA ALA A 11 -2.14 1.86 -0.47
C ALA A 11 -3.61 1.81 -0.05
N GLU A 12 -4.47 2.64 -0.63
CA GLU A 12 -5.92 2.59 -0.43
C GLU A 12 -6.49 1.23 -0.84
N PHE A 13 -6.07 0.74 -2.01
CA PHE A 13 -6.51 -0.57 -2.48
C PHE A 13 -6.14 -1.66 -1.49
N VAL A 14 -4.87 -1.76 -1.08
CA VAL A 14 -4.39 -2.78 -0.15
C VAL A 14 -5.04 -2.64 1.24
N HIS A 15 -5.31 -1.42 1.72
CA HIS A 15 -6.05 -1.18 2.95
C HIS A 15 -7.51 -1.64 2.87
N SER A 16 -8.13 -1.55 1.69
CA SER A 16 -9.51 -2.03 1.49
C SER A 16 -9.64 -3.56 1.55
N LEU A 17 -8.55 -4.30 1.32
CA LEU A 17 -8.55 -5.77 1.34
C LEU A 17 -8.66 -6.35 2.75
N GLY A 18 -8.44 -5.53 3.79
CA GLY A 18 -8.66 -5.89 5.18
C GLY A 18 -7.50 -5.53 6.10
N GLU A 19 -7.44 -6.21 7.25
CA GLU A 19 -6.40 -5.98 8.25
C GLU A 19 -5.00 -6.27 7.70
N ARG A 20 -4.08 -5.33 7.91
CA ARG A 20 -2.70 -5.37 7.41
C ARG A 20 -1.99 -6.71 7.64
N GLY A 21 -2.16 -7.33 8.81
CA GLY A 21 -1.55 -8.63 9.12
C GLY A 21 -2.11 -9.78 8.28
N LYS A 22 -3.42 -9.80 8.04
CA LYS A 22 -4.09 -10.80 7.20
C LYS A 22 -3.72 -10.60 5.74
N THR A 23 -3.74 -9.36 5.26
CA THR A 23 -3.34 -9.01 3.90
C THR A 23 -1.88 -9.35 3.65
N ALA A 24 -0.97 -8.96 4.54
CA ALA A 24 0.44 -9.31 4.44
C ALA A 24 0.67 -10.83 4.37
N LYS A 25 -0.03 -11.61 5.21
CA LYS A 25 0.01 -13.07 5.17
C LYS A 25 -0.52 -13.63 3.84
N ALA A 26 -1.63 -13.11 3.33
CA ALA A 26 -2.21 -13.55 2.05
C ALA A 26 -1.29 -13.23 0.85
N LEU A 27 -0.55 -12.13 0.94
CA LEU A 27 0.44 -11.74 -0.05
C LEU A 27 1.79 -12.46 0.11
N ASP A 28 1.96 -13.26 1.17
CA ASP A 28 3.26 -13.85 1.54
C ASP A 28 4.37 -12.79 1.64
N ILE A 29 4.07 -11.68 2.33
CA ILE A 29 4.96 -10.56 2.60
C ILE A 29 4.96 -10.30 4.10
N ASN A 30 6.12 -9.96 4.69
CA ASN A 30 6.15 -9.52 6.08
C ASN A 30 5.36 -8.21 6.27
N PRO A 31 4.51 -8.05 7.31
CA PRO A 31 3.72 -6.82 7.51
C PRO A 31 4.55 -5.52 7.53
N ARG A 32 5.79 -5.58 8.03
CA ARG A 32 6.71 -4.44 8.02
C ARG A 32 7.16 -4.12 6.60
N THR A 33 7.54 -5.13 5.83
CA THR A 33 7.89 -4.99 4.42
C THR A 33 6.72 -4.44 3.63
N LEU A 34 5.50 -4.95 3.83
CA LEU A 34 4.30 -4.41 3.19
C LEU A 34 4.12 -2.92 3.49
N THR A 35 4.35 -2.49 4.74
CA THR A 35 4.29 -1.07 5.11
C THR A 35 5.32 -0.24 4.32
N THR A 36 6.54 -0.75 4.17
CA THR A 36 7.57 -0.09 3.33
C THR A 36 7.18 -0.05 1.86
N ARG A 37 6.62 -1.15 1.31
CA ARG A 37 6.13 -1.20 -0.07
C ARG A 37 5.01 -0.18 -0.32
N LEU A 38 4.10 -0.03 0.64
CA LEU A 38 3.00 0.93 0.54
C LEU A 38 3.46 2.38 0.73
N ALA A 39 4.56 2.63 1.45
CA ALA A 39 5.14 3.96 1.56
C ALA A 39 5.93 4.34 0.29
N ASP A 40 6.65 3.38 -0.29
CA ASP A 40 7.40 3.53 -1.54
C ASP A 40 7.04 2.39 -2.53
N PRO A 41 6.02 2.62 -3.38
CA PRO A 41 5.55 1.61 -4.33
C PRO A 41 6.58 1.20 -5.38
N ALA A 42 7.63 2.00 -5.60
CA ALA A 42 8.71 1.66 -6.52
C ALA A 42 9.48 0.41 -6.06
N THR A 43 9.38 0.07 -4.77
CA THR A 43 10.08 -1.10 -4.21
C THR A 43 9.29 -2.40 -4.32
N PHE A 44 8.05 -2.37 -4.79
CA PHE A 44 7.32 -3.60 -5.09
C PHE A 44 7.99 -4.38 -6.22
N THR A 45 8.12 -5.69 -6.03
CA THR A 45 8.47 -6.60 -7.12
C THR A 45 7.23 -6.92 -7.96
N LEU A 46 7.44 -7.30 -9.22
CA LEU A 46 6.37 -7.74 -10.11
C LEU A 46 5.55 -8.91 -9.51
N ALA A 47 6.22 -9.84 -8.83
CA ALA A 47 5.57 -10.97 -8.18
C ALA A 47 4.67 -10.53 -7.01
N GLU A 48 5.09 -9.55 -6.22
CA GLU A 48 4.28 -8.99 -5.14
C GLU A 48 3.06 -8.24 -5.70
N LEU A 49 3.21 -7.46 -6.78
CA LEU A 49 2.08 -6.78 -7.46
C LEU A 49 1.09 -7.78 -8.04
N GLN A 50 1.57 -8.89 -8.61
CA GLN A 50 0.73 -9.97 -9.11
C GLN A 50 -0.11 -10.59 -7.98
N ARG A 51 0.48 -10.87 -6.82
CA ARG A 51 -0.26 -11.38 -5.65
C ARG A 51 -1.31 -10.38 -5.15
N VAL A 52 -0.99 -9.08 -5.17
CA VAL A 52 -1.95 -8.02 -4.81
C VAL A 52 -3.14 -8.02 -5.77
N ALA A 53 -2.89 -8.17 -7.07
CA ALA A 53 -3.94 -8.26 -8.08
C ALA A 53 -4.83 -9.49 -7.86
N GLU A 54 -4.22 -10.67 -7.65
CA GLU A 54 -4.93 -11.92 -7.41
C GLU A 54 -5.77 -11.87 -6.14
N TYR A 55 -5.18 -11.42 -5.03
CA TYR A 55 -5.86 -11.35 -3.74
C TYR A 55 -7.03 -10.35 -3.74
N GLY A 56 -6.85 -9.23 -4.45
CA GLY A 56 -7.90 -8.22 -4.62
C GLY A 56 -8.83 -8.47 -5.81
N HIS A 57 -8.75 -9.64 -6.46
CA HIS A 57 -9.59 -10.03 -7.60
C HIS A 57 -9.64 -8.97 -8.72
N THR A 58 -8.49 -8.39 -9.04
CA THR A 58 -8.31 -7.40 -10.10
C THR A 58 -7.17 -7.81 -11.03
N ASP A 59 -6.94 -7.03 -12.08
CA ASP A 59 -5.86 -7.27 -13.04
C ASP A 59 -4.56 -6.55 -12.63
N LEU A 60 -3.42 -7.12 -13.04
CA LEU A 60 -2.09 -6.58 -12.74
C LEU A 60 -1.89 -5.17 -13.31
N ILE A 61 -2.49 -4.86 -14.46
CA ILE A 61 -2.36 -3.54 -15.09
C ILE A 61 -2.98 -2.48 -14.18
N THR A 62 -4.17 -2.73 -13.65
CA THR A 62 -4.85 -1.85 -12.70
C THR A 62 -4.01 -1.61 -11.44
N VAL A 63 -3.45 -2.65 -10.83
CA VAL A 63 -2.58 -2.51 -9.64
C VAL A 63 -1.31 -1.73 -9.96
N THR A 64 -0.70 -1.99 -11.13
CA THR A 64 0.51 -1.29 -11.58
C THR A 64 0.22 0.20 -11.82
N MET A 65 -0.92 0.53 -12.44
CA MET A 65 -1.35 1.92 -12.63
C MET A 65 -1.57 2.63 -11.30
N MET A 66 -2.13 1.96 -10.29
CA MET A 66 -2.28 2.52 -8.95
C MET A 66 -0.92 2.77 -8.26
N ALA A 67 0.04 1.84 -8.42
CA ALA A 67 1.40 2.01 -7.91
C ALA A 67 2.11 3.20 -8.59
N GLU A 68 2.04 3.28 -9.92
CA GLU A 68 2.59 4.40 -10.69
C GLU A 68 1.95 5.74 -10.32
N HIS A 69 0.62 5.76 -10.14
CA HIS A 69 -0.10 6.96 -9.72
C HIS A 69 0.37 7.43 -8.35
N GLN A 70 0.57 6.51 -7.40
CA GLN A 70 1.09 6.84 -6.08
C GLN A 70 2.56 7.27 -6.10
N MET A 71 3.39 6.71 -6.99
CA MET A 71 4.78 7.18 -7.17
C MET A 71 4.82 8.64 -7.66
N LYS A 72 3.87 9.02 -8.52
CA LYS A 72 3.73 10.40 -9.04
C LYS A 72 3.05 11.34 -8.04
N ASN A 73 2.23 10.78 -7.14
CA ASN A 73 1.48 11.50 -6.13
C ASN A 73 1.70 10.84 -4.75
N PRO A 74 2.89 11.01 -4.13
CA PRO A 74 3.22 10.33 -2.89
C PRO A 74 2.24 10.67 -1.78
N ILE A 75 1.87 9.67 -0.98
CA ILE A 75 1.06 9.89 0.21
C ILE A 75 1.95 10.58 1.24
N GLU A 76 1.60 11.80 1.62
CA GLU A 76 2.31 12.51 2.69
C GLU A 76 2.26 11.66 3.97
N PRO A 77 3.41 11.28 4.56
CA PRO A 77 3.40 10.62 5.84
C PRO A 77 2.75 11.57 6.86
N PRO A 78 1.88 11.09 7.76
CA PRO A 78 1.32 11.93 8.80
C PRO A 78 2.47 12.56 9.58
N ALA A 79 2.43 13.89 9.73
CA ALA A 79 3.47 14.62 10.43
C ALA A 79 3.75 13.93 11.79
N PRO A 80 5.03 13.72 12.15
CA PRO A 80 5.35 13.15 13.45
C PRO A 80 4.65 13.98 14.51
N ALA A 81 3.83 13.35 15.34
CA ALA A 81 3.18 14.02 16.45
C ALA A 81 4.28 14.69 17.27
N LEU A 82 4.37 16.02 17.19
CA LEU A 82 5.28 16.82 17.99
C LEU A 82 5.15 16.33 19.42
N GLY A 83 6.27 15.83 19.95
CA GLY A 83 6.33 15.05 21.18
C GLY A 83 5.50 15.69 22.28
N ARG A 84 4.80 14.83 23.05
CA ARG A 84 4.16 15.23 24.30
C ARG A 84 5.12 16.15 25.05
N PRO A 85 4.68 17.31 25.57
CA PRO A 85 5.55 18.26 26.24
C PRO A 85 6.39 17.52 27.29
N ALA A 86 7.71 17.75 27.26
CA ALA A 86 8.59 17.24 28.29
C ALA A 86 8.02 17.67 29.65
N ARG A 87 7.68 16.71 30.51
CA ARG A 87 7.33 17.02 31.90
C ARG A 87 8.55 17.73 32.50
N GLN A 88 8.46 19.04 32.68
CA GLN A 88 9.41 19.80 33.48
C GLN A 88 9.29 19.25 34.91
N HIS A 89 10.35 18.60 35.36
CA HIS A 89 10.55 18.21 36.75
C HIS A 89 11.19 19.36 37.52
#